data_AF-A0A1E7YMB7-F1
#
_entry.id   AF-A0A1E7YMB7-F1
#
_cell.length_a   1.000
_cell.length_b   1.000
_cell.length_c   1.000
_cell.angle_alpha   90.00
_cell.angle_beta   90.00
_cell.angle_gamma   90.00
#
_symmetry.space_group_name_H-M   'P 1'
#
loop_
_entity.id
_entity.type
_entity.pdbx_description
1 polymer ?
#
loop_
_entity_poly.entity_id
_entity_poly.type
_entity_poly.pdbx_seq_one_letter_code
_entity_poly.pdbx_strand_id
1 'polypeptide(L)'
;MSSQRLIGIAIALLSGSVSPMLYAAPAVLGNSLSSIISDNAMSNVRGATMANLAAGNDNLQANVASIIMSPNGQGVNAPDAVVQKNQVKSGSPSVTSQSTRITGNAFNNTTGILAINQAAGSANRESNQLGIVLGAAQPVTNAVLATSLPSVSGSTLNKTIKEEVTSVAVAATAFKGAGGIAQVNQVSGSGNASANSFALGVAPGALQ
;
A
#
# COMPACT_ATOMS: atom_id res chain seq x y z
N MET A 1 -5.45 94.12 -34.00
CA MET A 1 -4.14 93.81 -33.40
C MET A 1 -4.40 93.16 -32.05
N SER A 2 -4.37 91.83 -32.01
CA SER A 2 -4.91 90.97 -30.95
C SER A 2 -3.94 90.78 -29.78
N SER A 3 -4.45 90.92 -28.57
CA SER A 3 -3.80 90.58 -27.30
C SER A 3 -3.73 89.05 -27.14
N GLN A 4 -2.54 88.50 -26.86
CA GLN A 4 -2.35 87.09 -26.50
C GLN A 4 -1.95 87.01 -25.02
N ARG A 5 -2.83 86.40 -24.21
CA ARG A 5 -2.56 86.03 -22.81
C ARG A 5 -1.97 84.63 -22.79
N LEU A 6 -0.73 84.48 -22.33
CA LEU A 6 -0.10 83.18 -22.07
C LEU A 6 -0.73 82.56 -20.82
N ILE A 7 -1.41 81.42 -20.99
CA ILE A 7 -1.90 80.56 -19.92
C ILE A 7 -0.85 79.44 -19.75
N GLY A 8 -0.18 79.41 -18.60
CA GLY A 8 0.78 78.36 -18.26
C GLY A 8 0.06 77.07 -17.86
N ILE A 9 0.36 75.96 -18.55
CA ILE A 9 -0.13 74.62 -18.24
C ILE A 9 0.86 73.96 -17.27
N ALA A 10 0.40 73.63 -16.06
CA ALA A 10 1.14 72.83 -15.10
C ALA A 10 1.09 71.34 -15.48
N ILE A 11 2.25 70.73 -15.71
CA ILE A 11 2.40 69.30 -15.99
C ILE A 11 2.53 68.55 -14.66
N ALA A 12 1.54 67.72 -14.33
CA ALA A 12 1.60 66.82 -13.18
C ALA A 12 2.48 65.60 -13.50
N LEU A 13 3.59 65.44 -12.79
CA LEU A 13 4.45 64.26 -12.85
C LEU A 13 3.78 63.10 -12.10
N LEU A 14 3.30 62.10 -12.86
CA LEU A 14 2.72 60.88 -12.33
C LEU A 14 3.86 59.92 -11.93
N SER A 15 4.22 59.88 -10.65
CA SER A 15 5.21 58.93 -10.12
C SER A 15 4.59 57.52 -10.05
N GLY A 16 4.94 56.66 -11.01
CA GLY A 16 4.54 55.25 -11.01
C GLY A 16 5.35 54.45 -9.98
N SER A 17 4.68 53.98 -8.93
CA SER A 17 5.25 53.04 -7.97
C SER A 17 5.42 51.67 -8.63
N VAL A 18 6.66 51.29 -8.97
CA VAL A 18 6.98 49.91 -9.35
C VAL A 18 6.88 49.05 -8.09
N SER A 19 5.80 48.27 -7.99
CA SER A 19 5.69 47.25 -6.95
C SER A 19 6.71 46.14 -7.26
N PRO A 20 7.58 45.73 -6.33
CA PRO A 20 8.43 44.57 -6.54
C PRO A 20 7.54 43.33 -6.67
N MET A 21 7.54 42.74 -7.86
CA MET A 21 6.91 41.45 -8.09
C MET A 21 7.73 40.40 -7.33
N LEU A 22 7.27 40.06 -6.13
CA LEU A 22 7.84 38.98 -5.33
C LEU A 22 7.64 37.68 -6.12
N TYR A 23 8.71 37.17 -6.71
CA TYR A 23 8.71 35.87 -7.39
C TYR A 23 8.59 34.81 -6.30
N ALA A 24 7.35 34.41 -5.98
CA ALA A 24 7.13 33.20 -5.20
C ALA A 24 7.79 32.06 -5.96
N ALA A 25 8.80 31.41 -5.37
CA ALA A 25 9.34 30.18 -5.92
C ALA A 25 8.15 29.24 -6.20
N PRO A 26 8.11 28.57 -7.36
CA PRO A 26 7.03 27.62 -7.63
C PRO A 26 6.97 26.66 -6.45
N ALA A 27 5.79 26.56 -5.81
CA ALA A 27 5.57 25.51 -4.84
C ALA A 27 5.93 24.20 -5.54
N VAL A 28 6.99 23.53 -5.08
CA VAL A 28 7.24 22.15 -5.48
C VAL A 28 6.02 21.41 -4.97
N LEU A 29 5.06 21.14 -5.86
CA LEU A 29 4.00 20.17 -5.63
C LEU A 29 4.73 18.85 -5.36
N GLY A 30 4.96 18.56 -4.09
CA GLY A 30 5.63 17.36 -3.67
C GLY A 30 4.82 16.18 -4.18
N ASN A 31 5.41 15.38 -5.07
CA ASN A 31 4.76 14.15 -5.52
C ASN A 31 4.59 13.26 -4.27
N SER A 32 3.34 12.99 -3.92
CA SER A 32 2.97 12.27 -2.71
C SER A 32 2.20 11.02 -3.08
N LEU A 33 2.65 9.88 -2.59
CA LEU A 33 1.97 8.60 -2.79
C LEU A 33 1.21 8.27 -1.53
N SER A 34 -0.11 8.18 -1.62
CA SER A 34 -0.94 7.80 -0.48
C SER A 34 -1.87 6.65 -0.85
N SER A 35 -1.82 5.61 -0.03
CA SER A 35 -2.73 4.48 -0.07
C SER A 35 -3.54 4.52 1.23
N ILE A 36 -4.87 4.60 1.13
CA ILE A 36 -5.75 4.79 2.29
C ILE A 36 -6.90 3.79 2.21
N ILE A 37 -7.13 3.09 3.31
CA ILE A 37 -8.34 2.33 3.59
C ILE A 37 -9.03 3.07 4.75
N SER A 38 -10.18 3.69 4.50
CA SER A 38 -10.80 4.61 5.46
C SER A 38 -12.20 4.21 5.89
N ASP A 39 -12.69 4.94 6.88
CA ASP A 39 -14.08 4.97 7.30
C ASP A 39 -14.60 3.57 7.64
N ASN A 40 -15.61 3.05 6.93
CA ASN A 40 -16.21 1.75 7.19
C ASN A 40 -15.86 0.73 6.09
N ALA A 41 -14.76 0.94 5.36
CA ALA A 41 -14.32 0.04 4.30
C ALA A 41 -14.19 -1.39 4.83
N MET A 42 -14.84 -2.34 4.13
CA MET A 42 -14.81 -3.77 4.47
C MET A 42 -15.21 -4.08 5.94
N SER A 43 -16.07 -3.25 6.54
CA SER A 43 -16.65 -3.52 7.86
C SER A 43 -17.83 -4.51 7.77
N ASN A 44 -18.09 -5.23 8.85
CA ASN A 44 -19.18 -6.18 9.03
C ASN A 44 -19.18 -7.33 7.99
N VAL A 45 -18.02 -7.69 7.46
CA VAL A 45 -17.91 -8.77 6.47
C VAL A 45 -17.81 -10.13 7.16
N ARG A 46 -18.52 -11.12 6.65
CA ARG A 46 -18.36 -12.52 7.06
C ARG A 46 -17.89 -13.37 5.88
N GLY A 47 -16.81 -14.12 6.04
CA GLY A 47 -16.21 -14.94 4.99
C GLY A 47 -14.75 -14.58 4.72
N ALA A 48 -14.32 -14.65 3.45
CA ALA A 48 -12.96 -14.32 3.04
C ALA A 48 -12.92 -12.95 2.34
N THR A 49 -12.15 -12.01 2.89
CA THR A 49 -11.89 -10.69 2.31
C THR A 49 -10.40 -10.56 2.03
N MET A 50 -10.06 -10.22 0.78
CA MET A 50 -8.68 -10.02 0.38
C MET A 50 -8.55 -8.73 -0.44
N ALA A 51 -7.57 -7.88 -0.13
CA ALA A 51 -7.35 -6.63 -0.83
C ALA A 51 -5.86 -6.36 -1.07
N ASN A 52 -5.55 -5.95 -2.30
CA ASN A 52 -4.26 -5.43 -2.71
C ASN A 52 -4.46 -3.95 -3.07
N LEU A 53 -3.85 -3.04 -2.33
CA LEU A 53 -3.94 -1.61 -2.56
C LEU A 53 -2.54 -1.02 -2.67
N ALA A 54 -2.22 -0.39 -3.79
CA ALA A 54 -0.91 0.20 -4.02
C ALA A 54 -1.02 1.63 -4.58
N ALA A 55 -0.17 2.53 -4.09
CA ALA A 55 0.08 3.83 -4.68
C ALA A 55 1.55 3.90 -5.13
N GLY A 56 1.80 4.26 -6.40
CA GLY A 56 3.14 4.29 -7.00
C GLY A 56 3.37 3.14 -7.98
N ASN A 57 4.64 2.89 -8.33
CA ASN A 57 5.01 2.07 -9.48
C ASN A 57 5.61 0.72 -9.06
N ASP A 58 5.48 -0.30 -9.90
CA ASP A 58 6.17 -1.58 -9.75
C ASP A 58 5.93 -2.32 -8.43
N ASN A 59 4.85 -2.00 -7.70
CA ASN A 59 4.46 -2.77 -6.52
C ASN A 59 3.86 -4.11 -6.97
N LEU A 60 4.29 -5.22 -6.37
CA LEU A 60 3.81 -6.56 -6.64
C LEU A 60 3.13 -7.11 -5.39
N GLN A 61 1.85 -7.44 -5.49
CA GLN A 61 1.06 -7.84 -4.34
C GLN A 61 0.27 -9.11 -4.66
N ALA A 62 0.26 -10.08 -3.74
CA ALA A 62 -0.52 -11.31 -3.88
C ALA A 62 -1.18 -11.70 -2.57
N ASN A 63 -2.47 -11.97 -2.61
CA ASN A 63 -3.21 -12.61 -1.53
C ASN A 63 -3.73 -13.94 -2.06
N VAL A 64 -3.39 -15.05 -1.41
CA VAL A 64 -3.83 -16.38 -1.78
C VAL A 64 -4.38 -17.10 -0.57
N ALA A 65 -5.59 -17.63 -0.73
CA ALA A 65 -6.23 -18.47 0.26
C ALA A 65 -6.74 -19.74 -0.42
N SER A 66 -6.32 -20.90 0.07
CA SER A 66 -6.87 -22.20 -0.33
C SER A 66 -7.51 -22.89 0.86
N ILE A 67 -8.75 -23.33 0.70
CA ILE A 67 -9.44 -24.17 1.68
C ILE A 67 -9.83 -25.45 0.96
N ILE A 68 -9.29 -26.56 1.44
CA ILE A 68 -9.42 -27.86 0.83
C ILE A 68 -10.09 -28.78 1.83
N MET A 69 -11.12 -29.49 1.39
CA MET A 69 -11.79 -30.51 2.19
C MET A 69 -11.64 -31.86 1.48
N SER A 70 -11.04 -32.84 2.15
CA SER A 70 -10.90 -34.21 1.68
C SER A 70 -11.66 -35.15 2.62
N PRO A 71 -12.93 -35.48 2.33
CA PRO A 71 -13.73 -36.35 3.19
C PRO A 71 -13.13 -37.74 3.39
N ASN A 72 -12.30 -38.20 2.44
CA ASN A 72 -11.80 -39.57 2.37
C ASN A 72 -10.29 -39.69 2.65
N GLY A 73 -9.63 -38.66 3.18
CA GLY A 73 -8.20 -38.78 3.53
C GLY A 73 -7.22 -38.79 2.36
N GLN A 74 -7.70 -38.71 1.12
CA GLN A 74 -6.85 -38.67 -0.07
C GLN A 74 -6.03 -37.38 0.00
N GLY A 75 -4.71 -37.53 0.18
CA GLY A 75 -3.79 -36.45 0.46
C GLY A 75 -3.88 -35.37 -0.61
N VAL A 76 -4.38 -34.21 -0.23
CA VAL A 76 -4.44 -33.06 -1.13
C VAL A 76 -3.15 -32.28 -0.93
N ASN A 77 -2.40 -32.11 -2.01
CA ASN A 77 -1.23 -31.25 -1.98
C ASN A 77 -1.65 -29.84 -1.54
N ALA A 78 -0.86 -29.27 -0.63
CA ALA A 78 -0.97 -27.88 -0.22
C ALA A 78 -1.00 -26.95 -1.45
N PRO A 79 -1.63 -25.76 -1.36
CA PRO A 79 -1.66 -24.82 -2.48
C PRO A 79 -0.26 -24.51 -3.01
N ASP A 80 -0.15 -24.37 -4.33
CA ASP A 80 1.08 -23.97 -4.98
C ASP A 80 1.59 -22.63 -4.43
N ALA A 81 2.89 -22.57 -4.21
CA ALA A 81 3.52 -21.39 -3.66
C ALA A 81 3.47 -20.22 -4.67
N VAL A 82 3.10 -19.03 -4.18
CA VAL A 82 3.10 -17.83 -5.02
C VAL A 82 4.53 -17.34 -5.21
N VAL A 83 5.04 -17.46 -6.43
CA VAL A 83 6.33 -16.90 -6.82
C VAL A 83 6.11 -15.50 -7.38
N GLN A 84 6.50 -14.49 -6.61
CA GLN A 84 6.55 -13.11 -7.08
C GLN A 84 7.88 -12.86 -7.79
N LYS A 85 7.88 -12.42 -9.05
CA LYS A 85 9.08 -11.92 -9.76
C LYS A 85 8.77 -10.53 -10.28
N ASN A 86 9.67 -9.58 -10.04
CA ASN A 86 9.52 -8.24 -10.58
C ASN A 86 10.84 -7.77 -11.22
N GLN A 87 10.74 -7.07 -12.35
CA GLN A 87 11.84 -6.38 -13.00
C GLN A 87 11.68 -4.90 -12.69
N VAL A 88 12.48 -4.38 -11.75
CA VAL A 88 12.41 -2.96 -11.36
C VAL A 88 12.95 -2.11 -12.50
N LYS A 89 12.13 -1.22 -13.05
CA LYS A 89 12.59 -0.27 -14.07
C LYS A 89 13.27 0.91 -13.37
N SER A 90 14.56 1.10 -13.61
CA SER A 90 15.31 2.24 -13.08
C SER A 90 14.72 3.56 -13.58
N GLY A 91 14.07 4.31 -12.68
CA GLY A 91 13.45 5.59 -12.98
C GLY A 91 12.19 5.85 -12.15
N SER A 92 12.26 5.72 -10.83
CA SER A 92 11.14 6.12 -9.97
C SER A 92 11.07 7.66 -9.90
N PRO A 93 9.87 8.27 -10.05
CA PRO A 93 9.69 9.70 -9.86
C PRO A 93 10.26 10.15 -8.51
N SER A 94 10.77 11.38 -8.41
CA SER A 94 11.15 11.96 -7.12
C SER A 94 9.91 12.09 -6.24
N VAL A 95 9.67 11.13 -5.35
CA VAL A 95 8.59 11.16 -4.36
C VAL A 95 9.08 11.88 -3.11
N THR A 96 8.25 12.78 -2.59
CA THR A 96 8.55 13.60 -1.40
C THR A 96 7.90 13.03 -0.14
N SER A 97 6.77 12.33 -0.30
CA SER A 97 6.04 11.71 0.80
C SER A 97 5.38 10.42 0.35
N GLN A 98 5.46 9.38 1.19
CA GLN A 98 4.79 8.09 1.02
C GLN A 98 4.01 7.78 2.27
N SER A 99 2.75 7.37 2.10
CA SER A 99 1.93 7.03 3.24
C SER A 99 0.94 5.92 2.97
N THR A 100 0.90 4.96 3.89
CA THR A 100 -0.13 3.94 3.99
C THR A 100 -0.93 4.15 5.26
N ARG A 101 -2.25 4.23 5.14
CA ARG A 101 -3.13 4.43 6.30
C ARG A 101 -4.32 3.48 6.25
N ILE A 102 -4.58 2.82 7.37
CA ILE A 102 -5.87 2.18 7.68
C ILE A 102 -6.51 3.05 8.75
N THR A 103 -7.66 3.65 8.46
CA THR A 103 -8.29 4.66 9.33
C THR A 103 -9.75 4.34 9.61
N GLY A 104 -10.36 5.06 10.56
CA GLY A 104 -11.75 4.85 10.94
C GLY A 104 -12.01 3.45 11.49
N ASN A 105 -13.13 2.86 11.09
CA ASN A 105 -13.61 1.53 11.45
C ASN A 105 -13.39 0.51 10.31
N ALA A 106 -12.37 0.70 9.48
CA ALA A 106 -12.08 -0.21 8.39
C ALA A 106 -11.83 -1.62 8.94
N PHE A 107 -12.52 -2.65 8.42
CA PHE A 107 -12.50 -4.04 8.91
C PHE A 107 -13.18 -4.30 10.27
N ASN A 108 -13.91 -3.33 10.81
CA ASN A 108 -14.61 -3.51 12.08
C ASN A 108 -15.69 -4.61 11.95
N ASN A 109 -15.82 -5.48 12.95
CA ASN A 109 -16.73 -6.63 12.99
C ASN A 109 -16.58 -7.62 11.82
N THR A 110 -15.39 -7.69 11.21
CA THR A 110 -15.13 -8.64 10.13
C THR A 110 -14.74 -10.00 10.68
N THR A 111 -15.43 -11.06 10.26
CA THR A 111 -15.19 -12.43 10.74
C THR A 111 -14.85 -13.39 9.60
N GLY A 112 -13.78 -14.17 9.75
CA GLY A 112 -13.36 -15.18 8.78
C GLY A 112 -11.89 -15.03 8.41
N ILE A 113 -11.61 -14.85 7.11
CA ILE A 113 -10.24 -14.65 6.60
C ILE A 113 -10.13 -13.22 6.09
N LEU A 114 -9.11 -12.51 6.55
CA LEU A 114 -8.76 -11.17 6.09
C LEU A 114 -7.30 -11.17 5.63
N ALA A 115 -7.04 -10.85 4.35
CA ALA A 115 -5.69 -10.72 3.82
C ALA A 115 -5.51 -9.38 3.10
N ILE A 116 -4.67 -8.50 3.62
CA ILE A 116 -4.47 -7.14 3.11
C ILE A 116 -2.99 -6.95 2.75
N ASN A 117 -2.73 -6.47 1.54
CA ASN A 117 -1.44 -5.91 1.14
C ASN A 117 -1.67 -4.44 0.79
N GLN A 118 -0.98 -3.53 1.47
CA GLN A 118 -1.16 -2.10 1.29
C GLN A 118 0.19 -1.40 1.15
N ALA A 119 0.49 -0.91 -0.05
CA ALA A 119 1.76 -0.26 -0.36
C ALA A 119 1.59 1.22 -0.77
N ALA A 120 2.57 2.04 -0.43
CA ALA A 120 2.79 3.36 -1.02
C ALA A 120 4.29 3.56 -1.32
N GLY A 121 4.64 3.73 -2.59
CA GLY A 121 6.02 3.85 -3.05
C GLY A 121 6.29 2.97 -4.27
N SER A 122 7.53 2.48 -4.41
CA SER A 122 7.95 1.78 -5.62
C SER A 122 8.58 0.43 -5.36
N ALA A 123 8.36 -0.55 -6.24
CA ALA A 123 9.02 -1.85 -6.16
C ALA A 123 8.82 -2.61 -4.83
N ASN A 124 7.71 -2.37 -4.11
CA ASN A 124 7.37 -3.16 -2.92
C ASN A 124 6.79 -4.51 -3.32
N ARG A 125 7.07 -5.55 -2.54
CA ARG A 125 6.61 -6.92 -2.78
C ARG A 125 5.89 -7.43 -1.55
N GLU A 126 4.60 -7.68 -1.63
CA GLU A 126 3.77 -8.07 -0.49
C GLU A 126 3.01 -9.37 -0.79
N SER A 127 3.07 -10.35 0.10
CA SER A 127 2.44 -11.66 -0.09
C SER A 127 1.68 -12.09 1.15
N ASN A 128 0.41 -12.47 1.03
CA ASN A 128 -0.30 -13.21 2.06
C ASN A 128 -0.70 -14.58 1.50
N GLN A 129 -0.37 -15.64 2.24
CA GLN A 129 -0.68 -17.01 1.87
C GLN A 129 -1.42 -17.70 3.03
N LEU A 130 -2.53 -18.34 2.71
CA LEU A 130 -3.34 -19.12 3.64
C LEU A 130 -3.65 -20.49 3.01
N GLY A 131 -3.30 -21.57 3.71
CA GLY A 131 -3.70 -22.93 3.38
C GLY A 131 -4.47 -23.58 4.52
N ILE A 132 -5.68 -24.03 4.28
CA ILE A 132 -6.46 -24.85 5.23
C ILE A 132 -6.80 -26.17 4.55
N VAL A 133 -6.44 -27.29 5.16
CA VAL A 133 -6.77 -28.63 4.68
C VAL A 133 -7.52 -29.38 5.78
N LEU A 134 -8.76 -29.78 5.49
CA LEU A 134 -9.61 -30.54 6.40
C LEU A 134 -9.73 -31.98 5.89
N GLY A 135 -9.53 -32.96 6.77
CA GLY A 135 -9.57 -34.38 6.43
C GLY A 135 -8.30 -34.88 5.71
N ALA A 136 -7.17 -34.19 5.83
CA ALA A 136 -5.91 -34.64 5.25
C ALA A 136 -5.25 -35.72 6.12
N ALA A 137 -4.76 -36.80 5.51
CA ALA A 137 -3.91 -37.78 6.20
C ALA A 137 -2.48 -37.27 6.47
N GLN A 138 -2.08 -36.17 5.82
CA GLN A 138 -0.73 -35.61 5.90
C GLN A 138 -0.76 -34.13 6.31
N PRO A 139 0.18 -33.67 7.15
CA PRO A 139 0.29 -32.26 7.55
C PRO A 139 0.58 -31.35 6.35
N VAL A 140 0.13 -30.09 6.41
CA VAL A 140 0.43 -29.08 5.38
C VAL A 140 1.94 -28.87 5.31
N THR A 141 2.53 -29.02 4.12
CA THR A 141 3.98 -28.99 3.94
C THR A 141 4.54 -27.57 4.01
N ASN A 142 5.78 -27.43 4.50
CA ASN A 142 6.49 -26.15 4.59
C ASN A 142 6.83 -25.51 3.22
N ALA A 143 6.45 -26.10 2.10
CA ALA A 143 6.69 -25.55 0.77
C ALA A 143 5.96 -24.20 0.55
N VAL A 144 4.80 -24.02 1.18
CA VAL A 144 4.12 -22.70 1.24
C VAL A 144 5.01 -21.68 1.97
N LEU A 145 5.68 -22.10 3.06
CA LEU A 145 6.53 -21.23 3.88
C LEU A 145 7.87 -20.88 3.19
N ALA A 146 8.50 -21.84 2.50
CA ALA A 146 9.85 -21.70 1.94
C ALA A 146 9.95 -20.72 0.75
N THR A 147 8.83 -20.40 0.10
CA THR A 147 8.81 -19.59 -1.12
C THR A 147 8.43 -18.12 -0.85
N SER A 148 8.21 -17.77 0.42
CA SER A 148 7.93 -16.40 0.87
C SER A 148 9.16 -15.49 0.89
N LEU A 149 10.34 -15.99 0.52
CA LEU A 149 11.60 -15.24 0.48
C LEU A 149 11.84 -14.65 -0.92
N PRO A 150 11.48 -13.38 -1.13
CA PRO A 150 11.80 -12.66 -2.35
C PRO A 150 13.32 -12.55 -2.55
N SER A 151 13.86 -13.16 -3.61
CA SER A 151 15.21 -12.84 -4.08
C SER A 151 15.26 -11.37 -4.48
N VAL A 152 16.16 -10.60 -3.85
CA VAL A 152 16.49 -9.23 -4.22
C VAL A 152 17.63 -9.30 -5.23
N SER A 153 17.32 -9.16 -6.53
CA SER A 153 18.35 -8.78 -7.49
C SER A 153 18.62 -7.29 -7.30
N GLY A 154 19.77 -6.97 -6.71
CA GLY A 154 20.16 -5.62 -6.35
C GLY A 154 20.11 -4.68 -7.57
N SER A 155 19.16 -3.76 -7.56
CA SER A 155 19.31 -2.50 -8.28
C SER A 155 19.75 -1.47 -7.25
N THR A 156 20.96 -0.96 -7.42
CA THR A 156 21.44 0.22 -6.72
C THR A 156 20.55 1.39 -7.11
N LEU A 157 19.52 1.67 -6.31
CA LEU A 157 18.75 2.89 -6.41
C LEU A 157 19.67 4.03 -5.97
N ASN A 158 20.10 4.88 -6.91
CA ASN A 158 20.76 6.14 -6.59
C ASN A 158 19.77 7.01 -5.81
N LYS A 159 19.78 6.89 -4.48
CA LYS A 159 18.97 7.70 -3.58
C LYS A 159 19.61 9.08 -3.52
N THR A 160 19.12 10.01 -4.34
CA THR A 160 19.32 11.43 -4.07
C THR A 160 18.71 11.70 -2.70
N ILE A 161 19.52 12.15 -1.74
CA ILE A 161 19.07 12.48 -0.38
C ILE A 161 18.19 13.74 -0.48
N LYS A 162 16.92 13.54 -0.81
CA LYS A 162 15.83 14.44 -0.42
C LYS A 162 15.18 13.81 0.82
N GLU A 163 14.72 14.64 1.75
CA GLU A 163 13.91 14.18 2.88
C GLU A 163 12.63 13.53 2.33
N GLU A 164 12.64 12.21 2.20
CA GLU A 164 11.49 11.40 1.84
C GLU A 164 10.77 11.04 3.15
N VAL A 165 9.57 11.59 3.35
CA VAL A 165 8.77 11.31 4.54
C VAL A 165 7.95 10.05 4.30
N THR A 166 8.22 8.99 5.05
CA THR A 166 7.42 7.76 5.03
C THR A 166 6.55 7.69 6.29
N SER A 167 5.28 7.30 6.14
CA SER A 167 4.38 7.13 7.28
C SER A 167 3.46 5.94 7.11
N VAL A 168 3.35 5.14 8.17
CA VAL A 168 2.47 3.98 8.24
C VAL A 168 1.58 4.16 9.45
N ALA A 169 0.26 4.06 9.28
CA ALA A 169 -0.68 4.21 10.39
C ALA A 169 -1.84 3.21 10.29
N VAL A 170 -2.28 2.74 11.46
CA VAL A 170 -3.48 1.92 11.63
C VAL A 170 -4.28 2.54 12.78
N ALA A 171 -5.56 2.85 12.54
CA ALA A 171 -6.44 3.35 13.57
C ALA A 171 -6.75 2.25 14.60
N ALA A 172 -6.77 2.64 15.88
CA ALA A 172 -7.14 1.74 16.99
C ALA A 172 -8.55 1.12 16.85
N THR A 173 -9.38 1.71 16.00
CA THR A 173 -10.75 1.29 15.72
C THR A 173 -10.92 0.38 14.51
N ALA A 174 -9.90 0.23 13.67
CA ALA A 174 -10.00 -0.51 12.41
C ALA A 174 -10.46 -1.96 12.66
N PHE A 175 -9.69 -2.74 13.41
CA PHE A 175 -9.98 -4.16 13.64
C PHE A 175 -10.86 -4.43 14.88
N LYS A 176 -11.62 -3.43 15.37
CA LYS A 176 -12.55 -3.63 16.49
C LYS A 176 -13.52 -4.76 16.15
N GLY A 177 -13.68 -5.75 17.03
CA GLY A 177 -14.62 -6.85 16.82
C GLY A 177 -14.27 -7.81 15.67
N ALA A 178 -13.10 -7.66 15.03
CA ALA A 178 -12.66 -8.61 14.00
C ALA A 178 -12.32 -9.98 14.63
N GLY A 179 -12.59 -11.08 13.90
CA GLY A 179 -12.38 -12.44 14.38
C GLY A 179 -11.99 -13.43 13.28
N GLY A 180 -11.20 -14.46 13.62
CA GLY A 180 -10.66 -15.42 12.66
C GLY A 180 -9.20 -15.14 12.34
N ILE A 181 -8.81 -15.20 11.07
CA ILE A 181 -7.42 -15.04 10.61
C ILE A 181 -7.27 -13.69 9.91
N ALA A 182 -6.35 -12.85 10.38
CA ALA A 182 -6.00 -11.59 9.75
C ALA A 182 -4.51 -11.57 9.40
N GLN A 183 -4.21 -11.37 8.12
CA GLN A 183 -2.88 -11.19 7.56
C GLN A 183 -2.82 -9.80 6.92
N VAL A 184 -1.92 -8.94 7.38
CA VAL A 184 -1.79 -7.56 6.88
C VAL A 184 -0.32 -7.27 6.61
N ASN A 185 0.01 -6.98 5.36
CA ASN A 185 1.25 -6.33 4.96
C ASN A 185 0.90 -4.87 4.66
N GLN A 186 1.60 -3.95 5.32
CA GLN A 186 1.40 -2.52 5.12
C GLN A 186 2.77 -1.83 5.04
N VAL A 187 3.09 -1.26 3.88
CA VAL A 187 4.43 -0.78 3.54
C VAL A 187 4.39 0.61 2.93
N SER A 188 5.20 1.54 3.46
CA SER A 188 5.51 2.81 2.80
C SER A 188 7.01 2.88 2.51
N GLY A 189 7.40 3.23 1.29
CA GLY A 189 8.80 3.22 0.88
C GLY A 189 9.02 2.54 -0.45
N SER A 190 10.29 2.28 -0.78
CA SER A 190 10.66 1.60 -2.01
C SER A 190 11.50 0.34 -1.75
N GLY A 191 11.26 -0.71 -2.52
CA GLY A 191 12.06 -1.94 -2.50
C GLY A 191 11.83 -2.86 -1.29
N ASN A 192 10.74 -2.65 -0.53
CA ASN A 192 10.44 -3.51 0.62
C ASN A 192 9.88 -4.86 0.16
N ALA A 193 10.05 -5.88 1.00
CA ALA A 193 9.55 -7.21 0.76
C ALA A 193 8.92 -7.76 2.06
N SER A 194 7.61 -8.03 2.05
CA SER A 194 6.84 -8.50 3.21
C SER A 194 6.00 -9.72 2.83
N ALA A 195 5.96 -10.72 3.71
CA ALA A 195 5.15 -11.90 3.47
C ALA A 195 4.56 -12.45 4.77
N ASN A 196 3.28 -12.79 4.75
CA ASN A 196 2.61 -13.58 5.78
C ASN A 196 2.19 -14.93 5.20
N SER A 197 2.36 -16.00 5.98
CA SER A 197 1.92 -17.34 5.61
C SER A 197 1.23 -18.01 6.79
N PHE A 198 0.10 -18.67 6.55
CA PHE A 198 -0.62 -19.47 7.54
C PHE A 198 -1.03 -20.80 6.91
N ALA A 199 -0.87 -21.87 7.69
CA ALA A 199 -1.21 -23.22 7.28
C ALA A 199 -1.91 -23.96 8.43
N LEU A 200 -3.03 -24.62 8.15
CA LEU A 200 -3.76 -25.46 9.10
C LEU A 200 -4.16 -26.77 8.42
N GLY A 201 -3.73 -27.90 9.01
CA GLY A 201 -4.18 -29.23 8.63
C GLY A 201 -4.98 -29.84 9.77
N VAL A 202 -6.20 -30.30 9.48
CA VAL A 202 -7.03 -31.06 10.44
C VAL A 202 -7.18 -32.48 9.91
N ALA A 203 -6.65 -33.45 10.64
CA ALA A 203 -6.80 -34.86 10.29
C ALA A 203 -8.23 -35.34 10.56
N PRO A 204 -8.75 -36.34 9.81
CA PRO A 204 -9.97 -37.02 10.19
C PRO A 204 -9.80 -37.58 11.60
N GLY A 205 -10.72 -37.26 12.50
CA GLY A 205 -10.72 -37.88 13.83
C GLY A 205 -10.89 -39.39 13.69
N ALA A 206 -10.06 -40.17 14.40
CA ALA A 206 -10.35 -41.57 14.65
C ALA A 206 -11.59 -41.61 15.57
N LEU A 207 -12.78 -41.62 14.99
CA LEU A 207 -13.97 -42.09 15.69
C LEU A 207 -13.76 -43.60 15.87
N GLN A 208 -13.24 -44.00 17.03
CA GLN A 208 -13.47 -45.34 17.57
C GLN A 208 -14.85 -45.37 18.20
#